data_AF-A0A935F5D2-F1
#
_entry.id   AF-A0A935F5D2-F1
#
_cell.length_a   1.000
_cell.length_b   1.000
_cell.length_c   1.000
_cell.angle_alpha   90.00
_cell.angle_beta   90.00
_cell.angle_gamma   90.00
#
_symmetry.space_group_name_H-M   'P 1'
#
loop_
_entity.id
_entity.type
_entity.pdbx_description
1 polymer ?
#
loop_
_entity_poly.entity_id
_entity_poly.type
_entity_poly.pdbx_seq_one_letter_code
_entity_poly.pdbx_strand_id
1 'polypeptide(L)'
;MNEDISRLMDGELDDDGAVDRTLAGLRQDGAMATWMCYHVIGDTLRGDLAASTRLSRRLAAALADEPTVLAPQRRVDRPATWAWAMAASVAAVAVVGWTAVSLTDGPASTVALAREAASVRADSLRPQVIPAEYLLAHREMSPTTPIQGLGPIQRVSVTGDAALAR
;
A
#
# COMPACT_ATOMS: atom_id res chain seq x y z
N MET A 1 21.80 -13.00 -27.09
CA MET A 1 21.43 -14.25 -27.78
C MET A 1 22.51 -15.32 -27.70
N ASN A 2 23.72 -15.16 -28.26
CA ASN A 2 24.77 -16.19 -28.14
C ASN A 2 25.16 -16.48 -26.67
N GLU A 3 25.23 -15.43 -25.84
CA GLU A 3 25.42 -15.56 -24.40
C GLU A 3 24.28 -16.33 -23.74
N ASP A 4 23.02 -15.96 -24.02
CA ASP A 4 21.85 -16.65 -23.49
C ASP A 4 21.78 -18.13 -23.92
N ILE A 5 22.22 -18.45 -25.14
CA ILE A 5 22.35 -19.82 -25.66
C ILE A 5 23.41 -20.59 -24.87
N SER A 6 24.55 -19.96 -24.53
CA SER A 6 25.58 -20.58 -23.67
C SER A 6 25.03 -20.81 -22.26
N ARG A 7 24.43 -19.79 -21.65
CA ARG A 7 23.80 -19.89 -20.32
C ARG A 7 22.71 -20.97 -20.30
N LEU A 8 21.92 -21.09 -21.37
CA LEU A 8 20.93 -22.16 -21.51
C LEU A 8 21.59 -23.55 -21.57
N MET A 9 22.72 -23.68 -22.29
CA MET A 9 23.45 -24.94 -22.38
C MET A 9 24.00 -25.40 -21.02
N ASP A 10 24.52 -24.46 -20.24
CA ASP A 10 25.13 -24.71 -18.93
C ASP A 10 24.10 -24.76 -17.78
N GLY A 11 22.82 -24.45 -18.06
CA GLY A 11 21.76 -24.40 -17.05
C GLY A 11 21.81 -23.17 -16.14
N GLU A 12 22.47 -22.10 -16.57
CA GLU A 12 22.73 -20.87 -15.80
C GLU A 12 21.75 -19.72 -16.12
N LEU A 13 20.54 -20.04 -16.61
CA LEU A 13 19.49 -19.02 -16.80
C LEU A 13 18.79 -18.70 -15.47
N ASP A 14 18.52 -17.41 -15.26
CA ASP A 14 18.11 -16.88 -13.95
C ASP A 14 16.69 -17.28 -13.52
N ASP A 15 15.78 -17.45 -14.48
CA ASP A 15 14.37 -17.78 -14.22
C ASP A 15 13.70 -18.50 -15.40
N ASP A 16 12.54 -19.12 -15.14
CA ASP A 16 11.74 -19.83 -16.15
C ASP A 16 11.32 -18.92 -17.32
N GLY A 17 11.12 -17.62 -17.07
CA GLY A 17 10.80 -16.66 -18.12
C GLY A 17 12.00 -16.37 -19.04
N ALA A 18 13.22 -16.39 -18.52
CA ALA A 18 14.45 -16.28 -19.29
C ALA A 18 14.69 -17.53 -20.15
N VAL A 19 14.34 -18.72 -19.61
CA VAL A 19 14.31 -19.97 -20.37
C VAL A 19 13.32 -19.85 -21.52
N ASP A 20 12.06 -19.46 -21.26
CA ASP A 20 11.02 -19.32 -22.28
C ASP A 20 11.40 -18.32 -23.38
N ARG A 21 11.97 -17.15 -23.02
CA ARG A 21 12.43 -16.16 -24.00
C ARG A 21 13.57 -16.69 -24.87
N THR A 22 14.53 -17.38 -24.27
CA THR A 22 15.67 -17.96 -25.00
C THR A 22 15.20 -19.09 -25.93
N LEU A 23 14.31 -19.96 -25.46
CA LEU A 23 13.68 -21.01 -26.28
C LEU A 23 12.86 -20.45 -27.44
N ALA A 24 12.13 -19.36 -27.22
CA ALA A 24 11.42 -18.66 -28.29
C ALA A 24 12.41 -18.07 -29.31
N GLY A 25 13.53 -17.52 -28.84
CA GLY A 25 14.61 -16.99 -29.66
C GLY A 25 15.32 -18.06 -30.52
N LEU A 26 15.44 -19.30 -30.04
CA LEU A 26 16.02 -20.42 -30.79
C LEU A 26 15.26 -20.77 -32.07
N ARG A 27 13.97 -20.37 -32.17
CA ARG A 27 13.17 -20.56 -33.39
C ARG A 27 13.55 -19.58 -34.52
N GLN A 28 14.33 -18.54 -34.23
CA GLN A 28 14.79 -17.56 -35.22
C GLN A 28 16.00 -18.08 -35.99
N ASP A 29 16.16 -17.60 -37.22
CA ASP A 29 17.22 -18.02 -38.13
C ASP A 29 18.62 -17.76 -37.54
N GLY A 30 19.48 -18.78 -37.56
CA GLY A 30 20.86 -18.73 -37.08
C GLY A 30 21.07 -19.14 -35.61
N ALA A 31 20.10 -18.91 -34.71
CA ALA A 31 20.23 -19.26 -33.29
C ALA A 31 20.35 -20.78 -33.08
N MET A 32 19.55 -21.57 -33.79
CA MET A 32 19.64 -23.03 -33.78
C MET A 32 20.98 -23.54 -34.31
N ALA A 33 21.58 -22.85 -35.30
CA ALA A 33 22.88 -23.24 -35.83
C ALA A 33 24.00 -23.02 -34.81
N THR A 34 23.97 -21.91 -34.06
CA THR A 34 24.88 -21.66 -32.94
C THR A 34 24.72 -22.72 -31.85
N TRP A 35 23.49 -23.03 -31.45
CA TRP A 35 23.19 -24.09 -30.48
C TRP A 35 23.78 -25.45 -30.91
N MET A 36 23.55 -25.86 -32.15
CA MET A 36 24.14 -27.08 -32.70
C MET A 36 25.66 -27.06 -32.70
N CYS A 37 26.27 -25.93 -33.09
CA CYS A 37 27.72 -25.76 -33.12
C CYS A 37 28.33 -25.99 -31.73
N TYR A 38 27.73 -25.41 -30.69
CA TYR A 38 28.22 -25.55 -29.32
C TYR A 38 28.14 -27.00 -28.81
N HIS A 39 27.04 -27.70 -29.09
CA HIS A 39 26.95 -29.13 -28.75
C HIS A 39 28.00 -29.96 -29.49
N VAL A 40 28.22 -29.72 -30.78
CA VAL A 40 29.25 -30.42 -31.56
C VAL A 40 30.66 -30.18 -30.99
N ILE A 41 30.99 -28.95 -30.61
CA ILE A 41 32.27 -28.64 -29.95
C ILE A 41 32.39 -29.41 -28.63
N GLY A 42 31.36 -29.37 -27.78
CA GLY A 42 31.34 -30.09 -26.50
C GLY A 42 31.49 -31.60 -26.66
N ASP A 43 30.78 -32.19 -27.62
CA ASP A 43 30.84 -33.63 -27.90
C ASP A 43 32.21 -34.03 -28.45
N THR A 44 32.80 -33.18 -29.30
CA THR A 44 34.17 -33.39 -29.82
C THR A 44 35.20 -33.37 -28.68
N LEU A 45 35.07 -32.43 -27.74
CA LEU A 45 35.97 -32.33 -26.58
C LEU A 45 35.84 -33.54 -25.64
N ARG A 46 34.65 -34.14 -25.53
CA ARG A 46 34.39 -35.34 -24.74
C ARG A 46 34.75 -36.65 -25.45
N GLY A 47 35.05 -36.59 -26.75
CA GLY A 47 35.29 -37.78 -27.58
C GLY A 47 34.01 -38.52 -28.02
N ASP A 48 32.84 -37.90 -27.83
CA ASP A 48 31.52 -38.48 -28.09
C ASP A 48 31.03 -38.16 -29.51
N LEU A 49 31.76 -38.63 -30.52
CA LEU A 49 31.46 -38.37 -31.93
C LEU A 49 30.38 -39.32 -32.49
N ALA A 50 29.19 -39.32 -31.90
CA ALA A 50 28.06 -40.17 -32.32
C ALA A 50 26.83 -39.40 -32.84
N ALA A 51 26.82 -38.07 -32.77
CA ALA A 51 25.65 -37.28 -33.17
C ALA A 51 25.55 -37.13 -34.70
N SER A 52 24.87 -38.07 -35.37
CA SER A 52 24.54 -37.88 -36.80
C SER A 52 23.42 -36.83 -36.95
N THR A 53 23.66 -35.78 -37.74
CA THR A 53 22.63 -34.79 -38.14
C THR A 53 21.42 -35.42 -38.87
N ARG A 54 21.56 -36.68 -39.29
CA ARG A 54 20.50 -37.49 -39.89
C ARG A 54 19.52 -38.02 -38.84
N LEU A 55 19.98 -38.28 -37.62
CA LEU A 55 19.15 -38.72 -36.50
C LEU A 55 18.18 -37.61 -36.08
N SER A 56 18.66 -36.40 -35.84
CA SER A 56 17.83 -35.27 -35.41
C SER A 56 16.72 -34.97 -36.43
N ARG A 57 17.02 -35.05 -37.73
CA ARG A 57 16.03 -34.87 -38.80
C ARG A 57 14.98 -35.98 -38.84
N ARG A 58 15.40 -37.24 -38.69
CA ARG A 58 14.47 -38.39 -38.64
C ARG A 58 13.58 -38.32 -37.39
N LEU A 59 14.15 -37.93 -36.26
CA LEU A 59 13.43 -37.76 -35.01
C LEU A 59 12.41 -36.63 -35.13
N ALA A 60 12.81 -35.46 -35.66
CA ALA A 60 11.89 -34.35 -35.88
C ALA A 60 10.72 -34.72 -36.80
N ALA A 61 10.97 -35.50 -37.86
CA ALA A 61 9.92 -36.01 -38.74
C ALA A 61 8.98 -36.98 -38.00
N ALA A 62 9.53 -37.94 -37.24
CA ALA A 62 8.73 -38.88 -36.46
C ALA A 62 7.85 -38.17 -35.42
N LEU A 63 8.40 -37.17 -34.71
CA LEU A 63 7.66 -36.36 -33.74
C LEU A 63 6.54 -35.53 -34.38
N ALA A 64 6.72 -35.08 -35.63
CA ALA A 64 5.68 -34.35 -36.35
C ALA A 64 4.51 -35.26 -36.76
N ASP A 65 4.77 -36.55 -36.96
CA ASP A 65 3.76 -37.56 -37.27
C ASP A 65 3.05 -38.10 -36.01
N GLU A 66 3.53 -37.77 -34.81
CA GLU A 66 2.89 -38.19 -33.56
C GLU A 66 1.61 -37.37 -33.28
N PRO A 67 0.49 -38.02 -32.91
CA PRO A 67 -0.72 -37.32 -32.51
C PRO A 67 -0.42 -36.50 -31.24
N THR A 68 -0.57 -35.18 -31.31
CA THR A 68 -0.29 -34.28 -30.18
C THR A 68 -1.20 -34.62 -29.01
N VAL A 69 -0.69 -35.36 -28.02
CA VAL A 69 -1.39 -35.62 -26.77
C VAL A 69 -1.35 -34.33 -25.95
N LEU A 70 -2.39 -33.51 -26.09
CA LEU A 70 -2.62 -32.37 -25.22
C LEU A 70 -2.90 -32.90 -23.80
N ALA A 71 -1.87 -32.99 -22.97
CA ALA A 71 -2.05 -33.16 -21.54
C ALA A 71 -3.00 -32.04 -21.05
N PRO A 72 -4.00 -32.34 -20.21
CA PRO A 72 -4.96 -31.34 -19.76
C PRO A 72 -4.22 -30.18 -19.11
N GLN A 73 -4.30 -29.00 -19.73
CA GLN A 73 -3.68 -27.81 -19.19
C GLN A 73 -4.37 -27.45 -17.88
N ARG A 74 -3.57 -27.28 -16.82
CA ARG A 74 -4.06 -26.84 -15.51
C ARG A 74 -4.66 -25.44 -15.67
N ARG A 75 -5.98 -25.36 -15.64
CA ARG A 75 -6.69 -24.07 -15.61
C ARG A 75 -6.31 -23.38 -14.31
N VAL A 76 -5.66 -22.23 -14.41
CA VAL A 76 -5.45 -21.34 -13.28
C VAL A 76 -6.71 -20.51 -13.14
N ASP A 77 -7.64 -20.98 -12.29
CA ASP A 77 -8.83 -20.20 -11.95
C ASP A 77 -8.39 -18.96 -11.16
N ARG A 78 -8.27 -17.82 -11.84
CA ARG A 78 -8.04 -16.55 -11.17
C ARG A 78 -9.36 -16.10 -10.53
N PRO A 79 -9.41 -15.83 -9.22
CA PRO A 79 -10.63 -15.32 -8.61
C PRO A 79 -10.99 -13.98 -9.24
N ALA A 80 -12.29 -13.78 -9.51
CA ALA A 80 -12.85 -12.57 -10.09
C ALA A 80 -12.83 -11.40 -9.09
N THR A 81 -11.64 -10.88 -8.77
CA THR A 81 -11.43 -9.75 -7.84
C THR A 81 -12.15 -8.47 -8.28
N TRP A 82 -12.40 -8.32 -9.58
CA TRP A 82 -13.20 -7.23 -10.13
C TRP A 82 -14.66 -7.23 -9.65
N ALA A 83 -15.22 -8.40 -9.32
CA ALA A 83 -16.58 -8.51 -8.80
C ALA A 83 -16.68 -7.89 -7.40
N TRP A 84 -15.65 -8.07 -6.56
CA TRP A 84 -15.58 -7.43 -5.24
C TRP A 84 -15.44 -5.91 -5.35
N ALA A 85 -14.63 -5.42 -6.30
CA ALA A 85 -14.50 -3.98 -6.56
C ALA A 85 -15.85 -3.37 -6.97
N MET A 86 -16.59 -4.01 -7.89
CA MET A 86 -17.93 -3.58 -8.31
C MET A 86 -18.92 -3.58 -7.15
N ALA A 87 -18.94 -4.64 -6.34
CA ALA A 87 -19.81 -4.73 -5.16
C ALA A 87 -19.51 -3.62 -4.14
N ALA A 88 -18.23 -3.33 -3.89
CA ALA A 88 -17.81 -2.25 -2.99
C ALA A 88 -18.25 -0.87 -3.49
N SER A 89 -18.14 -0.60 -4.80
CA SER A 89 -18.60 0.66 -5.38
C SER A 89 -20.11 0.86 -5.22
N VAL A 90 -20.92 -0.17 -5.48
CA VAL A 90 -22.38 -0.11 -5.31
C VAL A 90 -22.74 0.12 -3.83
N ALA A 91 -22.07 -0.56 -2.90
CA ALA A 91 -22.29 -0.37 -1.47
C ALA A 91 -21.95 1.06 -1.02
N ALA A 92 -20.84 1.63 -1.49
CA ALA A 92 -20.45 3.00 -1.17
C ALA A 92 -21.49 4.03 -1.65
N VAL A 93 -21.98 3.88 -2.89
CA VAL A 93 -23.04 4.77 -3.44
C VAL A 93 -24.33 4.65 -2.64
N ALA A 94 -24.72 3.43 -2.22
CA ALA A 94 -25.90 3.22 -1.40
C ALA A 94 -25.80 3.90 -0.02
N VAL A 95 -24.63 3.81 0.64
CA VAL A 95 -24.39 4.48 1.93
C VAL A 95 -24.47 6.00 1.78
N VAL A 96 -23.84 6.58 0.75
CA VAL A 96 -23.89 8.03 0.50
C VAL A 96 -25.31 8.50 0.17
N GLY A 97 -26.06 7.73 -0.61
CA GLY A 97 -27.46 8.03 -0.89
C GLY A 97 -28.32 8.01 0.37
N TRP A 98 -28.13 7.00 1.23
CA TRP A 98 -28.87 6.88 2.49
C TRP A 98 -28.60 8.03 3.45
N THR A 99 -27.33 8.45 3.60
CA THR A 99 -26.98 9.58 4.47
C THR A 99 -27.56 10.88 3.95
N ALA A 100 -27.53 11.13 2.63
CA ALA A 100 -28.13 12.32 2.02
C ALA A 100 -29.64 12.42 2.28
N VAL A 101 -30.38 11.30 2.17
CA VAL A 101 -31.81 11.26 2.49
C VAL A 101 -32.05 11.49 3.98
N SER A 102 -31.29 10.81 4.85
CA SER A 102 -31.43 10.93 6.31
C SER A 102 -31.17 12.35 6.84
N LEU A 103 -30.31 13.12 6.17
CA LEU A 103 -30.00 14.51 6.52
C LEU A 103 -31.06 15.51 6.04
N THR A 104 -31.91 15.12 5.08
CA THR A 104 -32.92 16.00 4.48
C THR A 104 -34.21 16.04 5.32
N ASP A 105 -34.54 14.96 6.03
CA ASP A 105 -35.75 14.84 6.86
C ASP A 105 -35.57 15.23 8.34
N GLY A 106 -34.64 16.14 8.66
CA GLY A 106 -34.43 16.61 10.03
C GLY A 106 -35.66 17.37 10.57
N PRO A 107 -36.34 16.93 11.65
CA PRO A 107 -37.42 17.70 12.24
C PRO A 107 -36.87 19.01 12.81
N ALA A 108 -37.62 20.11 12.71
CA ALA A 108 -37.22 21.45 13.18
C ALA A 108 -36.73 21.48 14.66
N SER A 109 -37.02 20.44 15.44
CA SER A 109 -36.51 20.21 16.79
C SER A 109 -35.00 19.96 16.87
N THR A 110 -34.35 19.37 15.86
CA THR A 110 -32.88 19.16 15.87
C THR A 110 -32.12 20.46 15.66
N VAL A 111 -32.66 21.37 14.84
CA VAL A 111 -32.13 22.71 14.63
C VAL A 111 -32.35 23.59 15.88
N ALA A 112 -33.48 23.44 16.56
CA ALA A 112 -33.73 24.12 17.84
C ALA A 112 -32.77 23.64 18.95
N LEU A 113 -32.56 22.32 19.07
CA LEU A 113 -31.63 21.74 20.05
C LEU A 113 -30.17 22.14 19.78
N ALA A 114 -29.75 22.19 18.51
CA ALA A 114 -28.42 22.68 18.13
C ALA A 114 -28.22 24.17 18.45
N ARG A 115 -29.27 25.00 18.30
CA ARG A 115 -29.24 26.43 18.62
C ARG A 115 -29.21 26.69 20.13
N GLU A 116 -29.93 25.89 20.91
CA GLU A 116 -29.89 25.92 22.37
C GLU A 116 -28.51 25.52 22.88
N ALA A 117 -27.92 24.43 22.38
CA ALA A 117 -26.56 24.00 22.72
C ALA A 117 -25.49 25.05 22.34
N ALA A 118 -25.67 25.77 21.23
CA ALA A 118 -24.79 26.87 20.85
C ALA A 118 -24.91 28.08 21.80
N SER A 119 -26.12 28.38 22.31
CA SER A 119 -26.32 29.47 23.28
C SER A 119 -25.72 29.18 24.66
N VAL A 120 -25.76 27.93 25.12
CA VAL A 120 -25.10 27.48 26.36
C VAL A 120 -23.58 27.62 26.28
N ARG A 121 -23.01 27.35 25.10
CA ARG A 121 -21.56 27.51 24.86
C ARG A 121 -21.10 28.97 24.84
N ALA A 122 -21.97 29.90 24.45
CA ALA A 122 -21.68 31.33 24.45
C ALA A 122 -21.69 31.93 25.88
N ASP A 123 -22.57 31.46 26.76
CA ASP A 123 -22.59 31.92 28.17
C ASP A 123 -21.36 31.43 28.97
N SER A 124 -20.75 30.33 28.50
CA SER A 124 -19.51 29.75 29.06
C SER A 124 -18.25 30.58 28.80
N LEU A 125 -18.31 31.60 27.93
CA LEU A 125 -17.17 32.45 27.57
C LEU A 125 -17.10 33.76 28.38
N ARG A 126 -17.99 33.96 29.37
CA ARG A 126 -17.84 35.07 30.32
C ARG A 126 -16.54 34.88 31.13
N PRO A 127 -15.69 35.92 31.29
CA PRO A 127 -14.53 35.84 32.18
C PRO A 127 -15.01 35.50 33.59
N GLN A 128 -14.60 34.34 34.11
CA GLN A 128 -14.87 33.98 35.50
C GLN A 128 -14.06 34.92 36.39
N VAL A 129 -14.74 35.84 37.07
CA VAL A 129 -14.14 36.69 38.10
C VAL A 129 -13.88 35.81 39.31
N ILE A 130 -12.65 35.32 39.45
CA ILE A 130 -12.25 34.53 40.61
C ILE A 130 -12.08 35.47 41.80
N PRO A 131 -12.84 35.29 42.91
CA PRO A 131 -12.71 36.15 44.08
C PRO A 131 -11.33 36.04 44.74
N ALA A 132 -10.82 37.15 45.28
CA ALA A 132 -9.48 37.21 45.87
C ALA A 132 -9.34 36.26 47.07
N GLU A 133 -10.42 36.04 47.83
CA GLU A 133 -10.46 35.08 48.94
C GLU A 133 -10.25 33.62 48.48
N TYR A 134 -10.74 33.26 47.29
CA TYR A 134 -10.57 31.92 46.72
C TYR A 134 -9.10 31.65 46.37
N LEU A 135 -8.41 32.67 45.85
CA LEU A 135 -6.98 32.61 45.54
C LEU A 135 -6.11 32.57 46.80
N LEU A 136 -6.53 33.22 47.89
CA LEU A 136 -5.85 33.16 49.19
C LEU A 136 -5.97 31.77 49.83
N ALA A 137 -7.16 31.19 49.85
CA ALA A 137 -7.38 29.83 50.38
C ALA A 137 -6.58 28.76 49.61
N HIS A 138 -6.48 28.89 48.28
CA HIS A 138 -5.68 27.98 47.46
C HIS A 138 -4.16 28.23 47.56
N ARG A 139 -3.74 29.37 48.12
CA ARG A 139 -2.31 29.65 48.35
C ARG A 139 -1.76 28.89 49.55
N GLU A 140 -2.58 28.67 50.57
CA GLU A 140 -2.20 27.90 51.77
C GLU A 140 -2.01 26.40 51.46
N MET A 141 -2.61 25.91 50.37
CA MET A 141 -2.53 24.51 49.96
C MET A 141 -1.48 24.22 48.87
N SER A 142 -0.58 25.18 48.58
CA SER A 142 0.52 24.94 47.64
C SER A 142 1.72 24.36 48.40
N PRO A 143 2.13 23.11 48.14
CA PRO A 143 3.33 22.54 48.74
C PRO A 143 4.56 23.10 48.02
N THR A 144 4.90 24.35 48.30
CA THR A 144 6.18 24.90 47.87
C THR A 144 7.26 24.31 48.78
N THR A 145 8.04 23.37 48.24
CA THR A 145 9.32 22.96 48.83
C THR A 145 10.11 24.22 49.15
N PRO A 146 10.59 24.42 50.40
CA PRO A 146 11.40 25.58 50.73
C PRO A 146 12.74 25.44 50.02
N ILE A 147 12.90 26.07 48.85
CA ILE A 147 14.22 26.43 48.36
C ILE A 147 14.68 27.57 49.26
N GLN A 148 15.56 27.26 50.21
CA GLN A 148 16.19 28.24 51.10
C GLN A 148 16.80 29.38 50.26
N GLY A 149 16.33 30.62 50.48
CA GLY A 149 17.03 31.83 50.04
C GLY A 149 16.25 32.83 49.16
N LEU A 150 15.02 32.54 48.74
CA LEU A 150 14.20 33.50 47.97
C LEU A 150 12.95 33.90 48.74
N GLY A 151 12.86 35.18 49.11
CA GLY A 151 11.65 35.75 49.70
C GLY A 151 10.45 35.68 48.73
N PRO A 152 9.22 35.70 49.25
CA PRO A 152 8.02 35.54 48.42
C PRO A 152 7.89 36.67 47.40
N ILE A 153 7.66 36.31 46.13
CA ILE A 153 7.40 37.27 45.05
C ILE A 153 6.04 37.95 45.32
N GLN A 154 6.08 39.22 45.73
CA GLN A 154 4.90 40.09 45.72
C GLN A 154 4.65 40.55 44.28
N ARG A 155 3.49 40.18 43.71
CA ARG A 155 2.98 40.87 42.52
C ARG A 155 2.21 42.10 42.98
N VAL A 156 2.67 43.28 42.58
CA VAL A 156 1.92 44.54 42.75
C VAL A 156 0.74 44.50 41.79
N SER A 157 -0.48 44.54 42.32
CA SER A 157 -1.68 44.85 41.54
C SER A 157 -1.76 46.37 41.38
N VAL A 158 -1.59 46.87 40.15
CA VAL A 158 -1.90 48.25 39.83
C VAL A 158 -3.42 48.37 39.79
N THR A 159 -4.00 48.99 40.82
CA THR A 159 -5.42 49.36 40.82
C THR A 159 -5.56 50.57 39.89
N GLY A 160 -6.13 50.36 38.70
CA GLY A 160 -6.50 51.44 37.80
C GLY A 160 -7.69 52.19 38.38
N ASP A 161 -7.41 53.35 38.97
CA ASP A 161 -8.41 54.32 39.43
C ASP A 161 -9.00 55.02 38.20
N ALA A 162 -10.25 54.73 37.87
CA ALA A 162 -11.02 55.45 36.85
C ALA A 162 -12.19 56.15 37.54
N ALA A 163 -11.85 57.12 38.39
CA ALA A 163 -12.76 58.17 38.81
C ALA A 163 -12.86 59.26 37.72
N LEU A 164 -14.10 59.70 37.47
CA LEU A 164 -14.51 60.98 36.86
C LEU A 164 -14.45 61.15 35.34
N ALA A 165 -15.65 61.23 34.72
CA ALA A 165 -16.06 62.39 33.92
C ALA A 165 -17.58 62.33 33.62
N ARG A 166 -18.35 63.17 34.32
CA ARG A 166 -19.54 63.85 33.79
C ARG A 166 -19.21 65.33 33.76
#